data_AF-A0A1G2Z3N4-F1
#
_entry.id   AF-A0A1G2Z3N4-F1
#
_cell.length_a   1.000
_cell.length_b   1.000
_cell.length_c   1.000
_cell.angle_alpha   90.00
_cell.angle_beta   90.00
_cell.angle_gamma   90.00
#
_symmetry.space_group_name_H-M   'P 1'
#
loop_
_entity.id
_entity.type
_entity.pdbx_description
1 polymer ?
#
loop_
_entity_poly.entity_id
_entity_poly.type
_entity_poly.pdbx_seq_one_letter_code
_entity_poly.pdbx_strand_id
1 'polypeptide(L)'
;MPFVEQTLSMVSKHENVFADLTIRPSKVWQTYNIVVAAHEEGVMDKLLFGSGFPLGNAGECIETLLGFNMLLGDTKLPTVPRGSIRNVIERDSLELLGIKHASIG
;
A
#
# COMPACT_ATOMS: atom_id res chain seq x y z
N MET A 1 -5.45 6.60 10.85
CA MET A 1 -4.63 7.63 10.19
C MET A 1 -5.55 8.78 9.82
N PRO A 2 -5.21 10.02 10.15
CA PRO A 2 -5.97 11.17 9.68
C PRO A 2 -5.63 11.49 8.22
N PHE A 3 -6.50 12.25 7.54
CA PHE A 3 -6.27 12.88 6.22
C PHE A 3 -6.03 11.96 5.01
N VAL A 4 -6.50 10.71 5.04
CA VAL A 4 -6.28 9.74 3.94
C VAL A 4 -6.71 10.31 2.58
N GLU A 5 -7.94 10.81 2.46
CA GLU A 5 -8.47 11.34 1.19
C GLU A 5 -7.67 12.55 0.67
N GLN A 6 -7.28 13.47 1.57
CA GLN A 6 -6.48 14.63 1.22
C GLN A 6 -5.09 14.21 0.73
N THR A 7 -4.47 13.23 1.40
CA THR A 7 -3.19 12.66 0.98
C THR A 7 -3.31 12.02 -0.41
N LEU A 8 -4.35 11.20 -0.65
CA LEU A 8 -4.57 10.58 -1.96
C LEU A 8 -4.82 11.65 -3.05
N SER A 9 -5.54 12.72 -2.75
CA SER A 9 -5.75 13.83 -3.69
C SER A 9 -4.45 14.56 -4.06
N MET A 10 -3.51 14.71 -3.10
CA MET A 10 -2.20 15.29 -3.39
C MET A 10 -1.38 14.37 -4.31
N VAL A 11 -1.36 13.07 -3.99
CA VAL A 11 -0.65 12.03 -4.75
C VAL A 11 -1.22 11.89 -6.17
N SER A 12 -2.55 11.95 -6.36
CA SER A 12 -3.16 11.84 -7.69
C SER A 12 -2.84 13.04 -8.58
N LYS A 13 -2.78 14.25 -8.00
CA LYS A 13 -2.59 15.49 -8.77
C LYS A 13 -1.13 15.80 -9.12
N HIS A 14 -0.15 15.19 -8.45
CA HIS A 14 1.25 15.57 -8.58
C HIS A 14 2.10 14.34 -8.94
N GLU A 15 2.82 14.41 -10.05
CA GLU A 15 3.63 13.29 -10.56
C GLU A 15 4.69 12.82 -9.56
N ASN A 16 5.39 13.76 -8.93
CA ASN A 16 6.52 13.49 -8.03
C ASN A 16 6.13 13.45 -6.53
N VAL A 17 4.85 13.20 -6.22
CA VAL A 17 4.37 13.05 -4.84
C VAL A 17 3.97 11.61 -4.61
N PHE A 18 4.62 10.99 -3.64
CA PHE A 18 4.42 9.60 -3.24
C PHE A 18 3.95 9.54 -1.78
N ALA A 19 3.36 8.41 -1.38
CA ALA A 19 2.96 8.19 0.01
C ALA A 19 3.40 6.80 0.48
N ASP A 20 3.76 6.69 1.76
CA ASP A 20 3.94 5.38 2.37
C ASP A 20 2.58 4.73 2.67
N LEU A 21 2.52 3.42 2.51
CA LEU A 21 1.44 2.56 2.95
C LEU A 21 1.93 1.72 4.12
N THR A 22 1.99 2.32 5.30
CA THR A 22 2.30 1.60 6.53
C THR A 22 1.14 0.68 6.93
N ILE A 23 1.40 -0.63 6.90
CA ILE A 23 0.43 -1.66 7.25
C ILE A 23 0.37 -1.84 8.77
N ARG A 24 -0.85 -1.97 9.28
CA ARG A 24 -1.11 -2.29 10.69
C ARG A 24 -2.03 -3.50 10.74
N PRO A 25 -1.50 -4.72 10.91
CA PRO A 25 -2.32 -5.94 10.99
C PRO A 25 -3.43 -5.84 12.04
N SER A 26 -3.16 -5.19 13.18
CA SER A 26 -4.15 -4.92 14.25
C SER A 26 -5.28 -3.96 13.85
N LYS A 27 -5.16 -3.25 12.72
CA LYS A 27 -6.15 -2.31 12.17
C LYS A 27 -6.49 -2.65 10.71
N VAL A 28 -6.65 -3.94 10.41
CA VAL A 28 -6.90 -4.48 9.07
C VAL A 28 -8.00 -3.75 8.31
N TRP A 29 -9.12 -3.42 8.95
CA TRP A 29 -10.23 -2.70 8.32
C TRP A 29 -9.83 -1.30 7.84
N GLN A 30 -9.04 -0.57 8.64
CA GLN A 30 -8.54 0.75 8.22
C GLN A 30 -7.58 0.61 7.05
N THR A 31 -6.67 -0.37 7.08
CA THR A 31 -5.74 -0.60 5.97
C THR A 31 -6.48 -0.99 4.69
N TYR A 32 -7.51 -1.83 4.79
CA TYR A 32 -8.36 -2.19 3.66
C TYR A 32 -9.03 -0.95 3.02
N ASN A 33 -9.65 -0.08 3.82
CA ASN A 33 -10.29 1.13 3.29
C ASN A 33 -9.29 2.07 2.59
N ILE A 34 -8.06 2.19 3.13
CA ILE A 34 -7.00 2.99 2.48
C ILE A 34 -6.63 2.40 1.12
N VAL A 35 -6.48 1.07 1.04
CA VAL A 35 -6.09 0.38 -0.20
C VAL A 35 -7.20 0.42 -1.25
N VAL A 36 -8.46 0.31 -0.85
CA VAL A 36 -9.61 0.52 -1.75
C VAL A 36 -9.62 1.95 -2.28
N ALA A 37 -9.55 2.95 -1.40
CA ALA A 37 -9.56 4.36 -1.82
C ALA A 37 -8.42 4.69 -2.78
N ALA A 38 -7.21 4.19 -2.49
CA ALA A 38 -6.06 4.37 -3.38
C ALA A 38 -6.23 3.68 -4.74
N HIS A 39 -6.91 2.53 -4.77
CA HIS A 39 -7.23 1.84 -6.02
C HIS A 39 -8.25 2.60 -6.85
N GLU A 40 -9.32 3.11 -6.23
CA GLU A 40 -10.37 3.89 -6.90
C GLU A 40 -9.83 5.22 -7.44
N GLU A 41 -8.93 5.89 -6.71
CA GLU A 41 -8.23 7.09 -7.15
C GLU A 41 -7.13 6.81 -8.19
N GLY A 42 -6.83 5.55 -8.48
CA GLY A 42 -5.84 5.15 -9.48
C GLY A 42 -4.38 5.47 -9.10
N VAL A 43 -4.05 5.53 -7.80
CA VAL A 43 -2.73 5.95 -7.30
C VAL A 43 -1.89 4.82 -6.66
N MET A 44 -2.27 3.57 -6.89
CA MET A 44 -1.59 2.39 -6.33
C MET A 44 -0.11 2.30 -6.73
N ASP A 45 0.26 2.85 -7.87
CA ASP A 45 1.63 2.96 -8.39
C ASP A 45 2.51 3.91 -7.58
N LYS A 46 1.91 4.85 -6.85
CA LYS A 46 2.61 5.85 -6.03
C LYS A 46 2.67 5.54 -4.53
N LEU A 47 2.12 4.39 -4.13
CA LEU A 47 2.19 3.92 -2.74
C LEU A 47 3.43 3.06 -2.50
N LEU A 48 4.16 3.35 -1.43
CA LEU A 48 5.37 2.62 -1.05
C LEU A 48 5.04 1.70 0.13
N PHE A 49 5.30 0.40 0.00
CA PHE A 49 5.02 -0.56 1.08
C PHE A 49 5.84 -0.24 2.35
N GLY A 50 5.16 -0.16 3.50
CA GLY A 50 5.79 0.03 4.81
C GLY A 50 5.31 -1.01 5.81
N SER A 51 6.25 -1.74 6.43
CA SER A 51 5.93 -2.73 7.47
C SER A 51 5.74 -2.12 8.86
N GLY A 52 6.14 -0.86 9.07
CA GLY A 52 6.12 -0.21 10.38
C GLY A 52 7.15 -0.74 11.37
N PHE A 53 8.24 -1.36 10.90
CA PHE A 53 9.37 -1.77 11.74
C PHE A 53 9.89 -0.60 12.61
N PRO A 54 10.28 -0.83 13.87
CA PRO A 54 10.38 -2.12 14.57
C PRO A 54 9.07 -2.63 15.20
N LEU A 55 7.98 -1.86 15.12
CA LEU A 55 6.72 -2.21 15.75
C LEU A 55 5.93 -3.26 14.96
N GLY A 56 6.13 -3.32 13.64
CA GLY A 56 5.51 -4.29 12.75
C GLY A 56 6.50 -5.24 12.07
N ASN A 57 6.02 -6.42 11.71
CA ASN A 57 6.77 -7.43 10.96
C ASN A 57 6.38 -7.38 9.47
N ALA A 58 7.37 -7.40 8.57
CA ALA A 58 7.12 -7.32 7.13
C ALA A 58 6.32 -8.50 6.58
N GLY A 59 6.59 -9.72 7.04
CA GLY A 59 5.86 -10.93 6.64
C GLY A 59 4.38 -10.84 6.99
N GLU A 60 4.07 -10.49 8.24
CA GLU A 60 2.68 -10.31 8.69
C GLU A 60 1.94 -9.22 7.90
N CYS A 61 2.63 -8.13 7.56
CA CYS A 61 2.07 -7.03 6.77
C CYS A 61 1.75 -7.47 5.33
N ILE A 62 2.64 -8.25 4.71
CA ILE A 62 2.45 -8.83 3.38
C ILE A 62 1.27 -9.80 3.38
N GLU A 63 1.22 -10.69 4.36
CA GLU A 63 0.12 -11.65 4.52
C GLU A 63 -1.22 -10.93 4.72
N THR A 64 -1.24 -9.88 5.55
CA THR A 64 -2.43 -9.05 5.77
C THR A 64 -2.97 -8.48 4.46
N LEU A 65 -2.10 -7.88 3.63
CA LEU A 65 -2.47 -7.30 2.34
C LEU A 65 -2.99 -8.37 1.36
N LEU A 66 -2.29 -9.49 1.23
CA LEU A 66 -2.67 -10.58 0.32
C LEU A 66 -3.93 -11.31 0.77
N GLY A 67 -4.25 -11.24 2.07
CA GLY A 67 -5.40 -11.86 2.70
C GLY A 67 -6.70 -11.06 2.59
N PHE A 68 -6.70 -9.81 2.10
CA PHE A 68 -7.92 -8.99 2.00
C PHE A 68 -9.06 -9.69 1.28
N ASN A 69 -8.79 -10.34 0.14
CA ASN A 69 -9.83 -11.04 -0.62
C ASN A 69 -10.40 -12.25 0.12
N MET A 70 -9.61 -12.92 0.97
CA MET A 70 -10.11 -14.01 1.82
C MET A 70 -10.96 -13.50 2.98
N LEU A 71 -10.54 -12.38 3.59
CA LEU A 71 -11.28 -11.74 4.69
C LEU A 71 -12.67 -11.23 4.26
N LEU A 72 -12.88 -11.04 2.96
CA LEU A 72 -14.06 -10.41 2.37
C LEU A 72 -14.88 -11.34 1.47
N GLY A 73 -14.52 -12.63 1.38
CA GLY A 73 -15.03 -13.56 0.36
C GLY A 73 -16.54 -13.71 0.28
N ASP A 74 -17.25 -13.51 1.40
CA ASP A 74 -18.73 -13.59 1.48
C ASP A 74 -19.42 -12.21 1.59
N THR A 75 -18.66 -11.13 1.41
CA THR A 75 -19.16 -9.75 1.55
C THR A 75 -19.36 -9.10 0.19
N LYS A 76 -20.25 -8.10 0.10
CA LYS A 76 -20.42 -7.27 -1.11
C LYS A 76 -19.46 -6.07 -1.16
N LEU A 77 -18.33 -6.17 -0.45
CA LEU A 77 -17.41 -5.05 -0.31
C LEU A 77 -16.53 -4.90 -1.56
N PRO A 78 -16.07 -3.68 -1.89
CA PRO A 78 -15.18 -3.45 -3.02
C PRO A 78 -13.94 -4.34 -2.96
N THR A 79 -13.49 -4.84 -4.12
CA THR A 79 -12.29 -5.68 -4.18
C THR A 79 -11.18 -4.95 -4.91
N VAL A 80 -9.95 -5.11 -4.43
CA VAL A 80 -8.76 -4.62 -5.13
C VAL A 80 -8.09 -5.81 -5.82
N PRO A 81 -7.75 -5.71 -7.12
CA PRO A 81 -7.08 -6.79 -7.83
C PRO A 81 -5.80 -7.23 -7.09
N ARG A 82 -5.63 -8.54 -6.93
CA ARG A 82 -4.46 -9.11 -6.25
C ARG A 82 -3.15 -8.69 -6.91
N GLY A 83 -3.14 -8.50 -8.22
CA GLY A 83 -1.99 -7.97 -8.96
C GLY A 83 -1.61 -6.55 -8.52
N SER A 84 -2.58 -5.66 -8.31
CA SER A 84 -2.32 -4.29 -7.83
C SER A 84 -1.70 -4.29 -6.44
N ILE A 85 -2.19 -5.15 -5.54
CA ILE A 85 -1.63 -5.32 -4.19
C ILE A 85 -0.20 -5.87 -4.26
N ARG A 86 0.02 -6.92 -5.07
CA ARG A 86 1.35 -7.50 -5.27
C ARG A 86 2.34 -6.48 -5.82
N ASN A 87 1.92 -5.66 -6.78
CA ASN A 87 2.75 -4.61 -7.35
C ASN A 87 3.18 -3.56 -6.31
N VAL A 88 2.40 -3.30 -5.26
CA VAL A 88 2.82 -2.42 -4.15
C VAL A 88 3.88 -3.09 -3.28
N ILE A 89 3.69 -4.38 -2.98
CA ILE A 89 4.59 -5.16 -2.12
C ILE A 89 5.96 -5.37 -2.76
N GLU A 90 5.98 -5.70 -4.05
CA GLU A 90 7.18 -6.10 -4.78
C GLU A 90 7.87 -4.92 -5.49
N ARG A 91 7.35 -3.70 -5.33
CA ARG A 91 7.87 -2.51 -6.02
C ARG A 91 9.30 -2.22 -5.62
N ASP A 92 10.15 -2.01 -6.63
CA ASP A 92 11.43 -1.34 -6.42
C ASP A 92 11.19 0.15 -6.10
N SER A 93 11.09 0.43 -4.82
CA SER A 93 10.83 1.78 -4.32
C SER A 93 12.04 2.69 -4.50
N LEU A 94 13.26 2.15 -4.59
CA LEU A 94 14.46 2.94 -4.81
C LEU A 94 14.52 3.40 -6.27
N GLU A 95 14.29 2.49 -7.20
CA GLU A 95 14.21 2.83 -8.63
C GLU A 95 13.09 3.86 -8.89
N LEU A 96 11.91 3.65 -8.30
CA LEU A 96 10.78 4.58 -8.43
C LEU A 96 11.13 6.00 -7.97
N LEU A 97 11.93 6.12 -6.90
CA LEU A 97 12.35 7.40 -6.34
C LEU A 97 13.64 7.95 -6.99
N GLY A 98 14.19 7.28 -8.01
CA GLY A 98 15.45 7.66 -8.64
C GLY A 98 16.68 7.48 -7.74
N ILE A 99 16.59 6.64 -6.72
CA ILE A 99 17.66 6.33 -5.77
C ILE A 99 18.46 5.14 -6.30
N LYS A 100 19.77 5.31 -6.43
CA LYS A 100 20.65 4.21 -6.85
C LYS A 100 20.72 3.15 -5.76
N HIS A 101 20.58 1.88 -6.17
CA HIS A 101 20.94 0.76 -5.31
C HIS A 101 22.40 0.85 -4.91
N ALA A 102 22.70 0.54 -3.65
CA ALA A 102 24.08 0.41 -3.21
C ALA A 102 24.74 -0.74 -4.00
N SER A 103 25.89 -0.47 -4.61
CA SER A 103 26.72 -1.52 -5.20
C SER A 103 27.16 -2.46 -4.08
N ILE A 104 26.60 -3.66 -4.06
CA ILE A 104 27.05 -4.72 -3.16
C ILE A 104 28.39 -5.20 -3.73
N GLY A 105 29.48 -4.72 -3.14
CA GLY A 105 30.84 -5.18 -3.43
C GLY A 105 31.17 -6.46 -2.70
#